data_AF-A0A5U8SZ81-F1
#
_entry.id   AF-A0A5U8SZ81-F1
#
_cell.length_a   1.000
_cell.length_b   1.000
_cell.length_c   1.000
_cell.angle_alpha   90.00
_cell.angle_beta   90.00
_cell.angle_gamma   90.00
#
_symmetry.space_group_name_H-M   'P 1'
#
loop_
_entity.id
_entity.type
_entity.pdbx_description
1 polymer ?
#
loop_
_entity_poly.entity_id
_entity_poly.type
_entity_poly.pdbx_seq_one_letter_code
_entity_poly.pdbx_strand_id
1 'polypeptide(L)' 'MTPLSYCLLVTGPAYGTQRAGSALLFAQHVIAAGHRIQCVFFYREGVSNANVLTSPAGDETDMVRQW' A
#
# COMPACT_ATOMS: atom_id res chain seq x y z
N MET A 1 19.18 -2.66 16.69
CA MET A 1 19.28 -2.81 15.22
C MET A 1 19.36 -1.41 14.62
N THR A 2 20.17 -1.20 13.58
CA THR A 2 20.18 0.07 12.85
C THR A 2 18.92 0.15 11.96
N PRO A 3 18.16 1.26 12.00
CA PRO A 3 16.95 1.38 11.19
C PRO A 3 17.30 1.50 9.71
N LEU A 4 16.65 0.68 8.87
CA LEU A 4 16.76 0.74 7.42
C LEU A 4 15.77 1.75 6.83
N SER A 5 16.07 2.23 5.61
CA SER A 5 15.21 3.11 4.83
C SER A 5 14.72 2.40 3.58
N TYR A 6 13.41 2.42 3.35
CA TYR A 6 12.73 1.77 2.23
C TYR A 6 12.03 2.81 1.33
N CYS A 7 11.88 2.49 0.05
CA CYS A 7 10.88 3.10 -0.81
C CYS A 7 10.09 1.98 -1.51
N LEU A 8 8.77 2.11 -1.54
CA LEU A 8 7.87 1.10 -2.08
C LEU A 8 7.41 1.52 -3.47
N LEU A 9 7.55 0.64 -4.45
CA LEU A 9 6.95 0.79 -5.77
C LEU A 9 5.71 -0.12 -5.85
N VAL A 10 4.53 0.48 -5.87
CA VAL A 10 3.26 -0.25 -5.93
C VAL A 10 2.71 -0.16 -7.34
N THR A 11 2.69 -1.29 -8.05
CA THR A 11 2.24 -1.34 -9.46
C THR A 11 0.90 -2.02 -9.68
N GLY A 12 0.33 -2.64 -8.65
CA GLY A 12 -0.95 -3.34 -8.74
C GLY A 12 -2.12 -2.48 -8.29
N PRO A 13 -3.31 -2.66 -8.87
CA PRO A 13 -4.49 -1.87 -8.53
C PRO A 13 -4.94 -2.06 -7.09
N ALA A 14 -5.77 -1.13 -6.60
CA ALA A 14 -6.39 -1.21 -5.27
C ALA A 14 -7.18 -2.52 -5.07
N TYR A 15 -7.89 -2.96 -6.12
CA TYR A 15 -8.68 -4.20 -6.15
C TYR A 15 -8.38 -5.01 -7.41
N GLY A 16 -8.59 -6.32 -7.33
CA GLY A 16 -8.42 -7.27 -8.44
C GLY A 16 -7.12 -8.08 -8.40
N THR A 17 -6.10 -7.65 -7.66
CA THR A 17 -4.89 -8.46 -7.38
C THR A 17 -4.43 -8.27 -5.95
N GLN A 18 -3.66 -9.23 -5.42
CA GLN A 18 -3.11 -9.14 -4.06
C GLN A 18 -1.93 -8.15 -3.93
N ARG A 19 -1.45 -7.56 -5.03
CA ARG A 19 -0.19 -6.79 -5.04
C ARG A 19 -0.23 -5.58 -4.11
N ALA A 20 -1.30 -4.79 -4.15
CA ALA A 20 -1.48 -3.63 -3.27
C ALA A 20 -1.58 -4.05 -1.80
N GLY A 21 -2.40 -5.06 -1.50
CA GLY A 21 -2.55 -5.57 -0.13
C GLY A 21 -1.24 -6.10 0.47
N SER A 22 -0.46 -6.88 -0.29
CA SER A 22 0.85 -7.35 0.17
C SER A 22 1.83 -6.20 0.42
N ALA A 23 1.82 -5.16 -0.41
CA ALA A 23 2.67 -3.98 -0.21
C ALA A 23 2.25 -3.18 1.04
N LEU A 24 0.95 -3.06 1.30
CA LEU A 24 0.41 -2.39 2.48
C LEU A 24 0.81 -3.12 3.77
N LEU A 25 0.62 -4.44 3.81
CA LEU A 25 1.03 -5.26 4.97
C LEU A 25 2.55 -5.15 5.20
N PHE A 26 3.35 -5.21 4.13
CA PHE A 26 4.79 -4.99 4.23
C PHE A 26 5.11 -3.60 4.80
N ALA A 27 4.43 -2.56 4.34
CA ALA A 27 4.64 -1.20 4.83
C ALA A 27 4.38 -1.08 6.34
N GLN A 28 3.25 -1.62 6.79
CA GLN A 28 2.87 -1.64 8.20
C GLN A 28 3.89 -2.41 9.06
N HIS A 29 4.34 -3.60 8.60
CA HIS A 29 5.33 -4.40 9.33
C HIS A 29 6.71 -3.76 9.38
N VAL A 30 7.15 -3.11 8.30
CA VAL A 30 8.44 -2.38 8.26
C VAL A 30 8.44 -1.23 9.27
N ILE A 31 7.36 -0.46 9.32
CA ILE A 31 7.19 0.62 10.30
C ILE A 31 7.17 0.06 11.73
N ALA A 32 6.39 -1.01 11.97
CA ALA A 32 6.31 -1.67 13.28
C ALA A 32 7.66 -2.26 13.74
N ALA A 33 8.51 -2.72 12.82
CA ALA A 33 9.86 -3.19 13.09
C ALA A 33 10.88 -2.06 13.38
N GLY A 34 10.45 -0.79 13.37
CA GLY A 34 11.30 0.37 13.66
C GLY A 34 12.12 0.86 12.45
N HIS A 35 11.78 0.42 11.24
CA HIS A 35 12.36 0.95 10.00
C HIS A 35 11.55 2.13 9.47
N ARG A 36 12.06 2.78 8.41
CA ARG A 36 11.44 3.97 7.82
C ARG A 36 11.09 3.73 6.36
N ILE A 37 9.92 4.21 5.95
CA ILE A 37 9.52 4.31 4.54
C ILE A 37 9.65 5.78 4.15
N GLN A 38 10.54 6.07 3.20
CA GLN A 38 10.74 7.43 2.69
C GLN A 38 9.65 7.81 1.68
N CYS A 39 9.23 6.85 0.86
CA CYS A 39 8.21 7.06 -0.16
C CYS A 39 7.42 5.78 -0.46
N VAL A 40 6.17 5.99 -0.85
CA VAL A 40 5.34 5.03 -1.57
C VAL A 40 5.04 5.65 -2.93
N PHE A 41 5.46 4.98 -4.01
CA PHE A 41 5.29 5.45 -5.38
C PHE A 41 4.31 4.51 -6.10
N PHE A 42 3.13 5.05 -6.42
CA PHE A 42 2.12 4.36 -7.20
C PHE A 42 2.39 4.54 -8.70
N TYR A 43 2.47 3.43 -9.45
CA TYR A 43 2.75 3.45 -10.89
C TYR A 43 1.93 2.39 -11.62
N ARG A 44 1.72 2.53 -12.94
CA ARG A 44 0.83 1.67 -13.75
C ARG A 44 -0.57 1.59 -13.11
N GLU A 45 -1.13 0.39 -12.95
CA GLU A 45 -2.43 0.18 -12.32
C GLU A 45 -2.43 0.57 -10.83
N GLY A 46 -1.25 0.69 -10.23
CA GLY A 46 -1.06 1.15 -8.86
C GLY A 46 -1.61 2.54 -8.57
N VAL A 47 -1.74 3.41 -9.58
CA VAL A 47 -2.32 4.76 -9.42
C VAL A 47 -3.77 4.72 -8.90
N SER A 48 -4.49 3.61 -9.12
CA SER A 48 -5.86 3.44 -8.61
C SER A 48 -5.95 3.39 -7.09
N ASN A 49 -4.86 3.09 -6.37
CA ASN A 49 -4.82 3.14 -4.89
C ASN A 49 -5.02 4.56 -4.33
N ALA A 50 -4.85 5.60 -5.15
CA ALA A 50 -5.11 6.99 -4.77
C ALA A 50 -6.50 7.49 -5.20
N ASN A 51 -7.35 6.62 -5.76
CA ASN A 51 -8.68 7.02 -6.24
C ASN A 51 -9.68 7.11 -5.08
N VAL A 52 -9.89 8.32 -4.55
CA VAL A 52 -10.84 8.61 -3.46
C VAL A 52 -12.31 8.30 -3.77
N LEU A 53 -12.67 8.08 -5.04
CA LEU A 53 -14.02 7.69 -5.45
C LEU A 53 -14.24 6.17 -5.40
N THR A 54 -13.24 5.42 -4.95
CA THR A 54 -13.36 3.96 -4.79
C THR A 54 -14.36 3.65 -3.69
N SER A 55 -15.33 2.79 -4.01
CA SER A 55 -16.41 2.38 -3.11
C SER A 55 -16.45 0.86 -3.05
N PRO A 56 -15.68 0.23 -2.14
CA PRO A 56 -15.71 -1.23 -1.97
C PRO A 56 -17.07 -1.71 -1.44
N ALA A 57 -17.31 -3.02 -1.53
CA ALA A 57 -18.45 -3.62 -0.86
C ALA A 57 -18.30 -3.48 0.68
N GLY A 58 -19.41 -3.47 1.41
CA GLY A 58 -19.41 -3.18 2.86
C GLY A 58 -18.70 -4.25 3.72
N ASP A 59 -18.56 -5.46 3.20
CA ASP A 59 -17.82 -6.58 3.79
C ASP A 59 -16.36 -6.66 3.33
N GLU A 60 -15.96 -5.79 2.39
CA GLU A 60 -14.59 -5.70 1.91
C GLU A 60 -13.78 -4.66 2.68
N THR A 61 -12.47 -4.88 2.67
CA THR A 61 -11.53 -3.92 3.22
C THR A 61 -11.39 -2.71 2.29
N ASP A 62 -11.48 -1.50 2.83
CA ASP A 62 -11.18 -0.26 2.10
C ASP A 62 -9.67 -0.06 1.94
N MET A 63 -9.13 -0.58 0.84
CA MET A 63 -7.69 -0.54 0.53
C MET A 63 -7.19 0.90 0.33
N VAL A 64 -8.01 1.74 -0.33
CA VAL A 64 -7.64 3.13 -0.62
C VAL A 64 -7.51 3.94 0.67
N ARG A 65 -8.38 3.70 1.67
CA ARG A 65 -8.29 4.37 2.98
C ARG A 65 -7.17 3.86 3.88
N GLN A 66 -6.61 2.68 3.60
CA GLN A 66 -5.50 2.15 4.41
C GLN A 66 -4.12 2.60 3.97
N TRP A 67 -3.97 3.06 2.72
CA TRP A 67 -2.75 3.68 2.22
C TRP A 67 -2.60 5.12 2.73
#